data_AF-A0A7I8MRN7-F1
#
_entry.id   AF-A0A7I8MRN7-F1
#
_cell.length_a   1.000
_cell.length_b   1.000
_cell.length_c   1.000
_cell.angle_alpha   90.00
_cell.angle_beta   90.00
_cell.angle_gamma   90.00
#
_symmetry.space_group_name_H-M   'P 1'
#
loop_
_entity.id
_entity.type
_entity.pdbx_description
1 polymer ?
#
loop_
_entity_poly.entity_id
_entity_poly.type
_entity_poly.pdbx_seq_one_letter_code
_entity_poly.pdbx_strand_id
1 'polypeptide(L)'
;MVWNKYLQEEELDKYREIVKLFDSDSEAIMLVKQALSSDRALRPVFMQVLPEEKTGKIEIINKKLAAEKINGEKTLSDYILENKGIFLCGKPKRANNILTRGGKIVVAMTDRHYDNAQYPVANLRQCYIPLPDGRLLTFKSSGLFHDPISKPYNKNTIKFTGVGGKIEKNNALTTYEKLGPCSEGFIDFLAFQPLYSLPDGKGNFEEAEYGDDGKKALPYLIVNCAISPHRISKISQIDDPGLFRLRKRISPLLTDLAIKRQRSGRKLMPVLEGFFISGEEVMPVEDYLPFIVEEIGIGTARKQNHELFQVTFHEQDVNMGGQICDREEMYTFEEYFKKNQIKYVDPFFEIIKETHIGIRDVISAVGVVKFLYKHKREWQGNRLELLESFFRAYFRRLSYVYFERWESLIDHLGNVITYYFYRDDVLGQDGLKKVREWYRIEKERRRKSEEVLIGAG
;
A
#
# COMPACT_ATOMS: atom_id res chain seq x y z
N MET A 1 9.48 18.75 17.68
CA MET A 1 9.31 20.13 17.18
C MET A 1 8.25 20.80 18.03
N VAL A 2 8.36 22.11 18.30
CA VAL A 2 7.28 22.86 19.01
C VAL A 2 6.11 23.07 18.03
N TRP A 3 4.88 22.71 18.42
CA TRP A 3 3.70 22.73 17.53
C TRP A 3 3.47 24.08 16.83
N ASN A 4 3.66 25.20 17.52
CA ASN A 4 3.51 26.53 16.91
C ASN A 4 4.51 26.77 15.77
N LYS A 5 5.73 26.23 15.89
CA LYS A 5 6.72 26.30 14.81
C LYS A 5 6.28 25.47 13.61
N TYR A 6 5.67 24.30 13.84
CA TYR A 6 5.08 23.49 12.76
C TYR A 6 3.99 24.27 12.01
N LEU A 7 3.06 24.89 12.74
CA LEU A 7 1.99 25.69 12.12
C LEU A 7 2.53 26.85 11.29
N GLN A 8 3.61 27.51 11.73
CA GLN A 8 4.26 28.58 10.98
C GLN A 8 4.97 28.05 9.72
N GLU A 9 5.73 26.96 9.84
CA GLU A 9 6.44 26.33 8.71
C GLU A 9 5.46 25.85 7.62
N GLU A 10 4.27 25.40 8.00
CA GLU A 10 3.20 24.98 7.08
C GLU A 10 2.22 26.11 6.71
N GLU A 11 2.51 27.36 7.12
CA GLU A 11 1.67 28.55 6.90
C GLU A 11 0.20 28.40 7.35
N LEU A 12 -0.05 27.65 8.41
CA LEU A 12 -1.38 27.37 8.97
C LEU A 12 -1.80 28.33 10.08
N ASP A 13 -0.83 28.97 10.72
CA ASP A 13 -1.01 29.91 11.84
C ASP A 13 -1.92 31.10 11.49
N LYS A 14 -1.94 31.53 10.23
CA LYS A 14 -2.83 32.60 9.73
C LYS A 14 -4.31 32.22 9.62
N TYR A 15 -4.68 30.94 9.77
CA TYR A 15 -6.05 30.46 9.62
C TYR A 15 -6.68 30.10 10.97
N ARG A 16 -7.34 31.08 11.59
CA ARG A 16 -7.91 30.96 12.95
C ARG A 16 -8.75 29.71 13.18
N GLU A 17 -9.65 29.36 12.25
CA GLU A 17 -10.52 28.19 12.45
C GLU A 17 -9.78 26.86 12.29
N ILE A 18 -8.73 26.83 11.46
CA ILE A 18 -7.85 25.65 11.36
C ILE A 18 -7.04 25.49 12.64
N VAL A 19 -6.49 26.56 13.19
CA VAL A 19 -5.74 26.50 14.46
C VAL A 19 -6.64 25.94 15.57
N LYS A 20 -7.87 26.44 15.69
CA LYS A 20 -8.87 25.92 16.64
C LYS A 20 -9.17 24.43 16.46
N LEU A 21 -9.18 23.91 15.22
CA LEU A 21 -9.35 22.47 15.01
C LEU A 21 -8.25 21.66 15.69
N PHE A 22 -7.01 22.14 15.63
CA PHE A 22 -5.87 21.49 16.28
C PHE A 22 -5.82 21.70 17.80
N ASP A 23 -6.59 22.64 18.34
CA ASP A 23 -6.74 22.85 19.78
C ASP A 23 -7.84 21.96 20.39
N SER A 24 -8.52 21.15 19.58
CA SER A 24 -9.50 20.17 20.04
C SER A 24 -8.85 19.04 20.85
N ASP A 25 -9.51 18.65 21.95
CA ASP A 25 -9.17 17.46 22.75
C ASP A 25 -9.62 16.14 22.10
N SER A 26 -9.99 16.15 20.82
CA SER A 26 -10.34 14.94 20.07
C SER A 26 -9.12 14.02 19.95
N GLU A 27 -9.29 12.74 20.33
CA GLU A 27 -8.28 11.69 20.19
C GLU A 27 -7.69 11.64 18.77
N ALA A 28 -8.55 11.76 17.75
CA ALA A 28 -8.12 11.77 16.35
C ALA A 28 -7.18 12.95 16.03
N ILE A 29 -7.48 14.16 16.54
CA ILE A 29 -6.64 15.33 16.34
C ILE A 29 -5.32 15.21 17.11
N MET A 30 -5.36 14.70 18.33
CA MET A 30 -4.14 14.44 19.11
C MET A 30 -3.19 13.49 18.38
N LEU A 31 -3.72 12.39 17.82
CA LEU A 31 -2.95 11.42 17.04
C LEU A 31 -2.37 12.03 15.76
N VAL A 32 -3.15 12.86 15.05
CA VAL A 32 -2.65 13.59 13.87
C VAL A 32 -1.53 14.56 14.26
N LYS A 33 -1.70 15.36 15.32
CA LYS A 33 -0.66 16.28 15.81
C LYS A 33 0.62 15.54 16.18
N GLN A 34 0.50 14.41 16.87
CA GLN A 34 1.63 13.57 17.24
C GLN A 34 2.37 13.06 16.00
N ALA A 35 1.65 12.52 15.02
CA ALA A 35 2.23 12.02 13.78
C ALA A 35 2.98 13.12 13.02
N LEU A 36 2.33 14.26 12.78
CA LEU A 36 2.93 15.42 12.08
C LEU A 36 4.14 16.00 12.82
N SER A 37 4.09 16.04 14.16
CA SER A 37 5.20 16.56 14.97
C SER A 37 6.40 15.61 15.03
N SER A 38 6.15 14.31 14.87
CA SER A 38 7.18 13.25 14.90
C SER A 38 7.88 13.05 13.55
N ASP A 39 7.22 13.46 12.46
CA ASP A 39 7.61 13.10 11.10
C ASP A 39 7.43 14.26 10.13
N ARG A 40 8.55 14.88 9.76
CA ARG A 40 8.58 16.03 8.86
C ARG A 40 8.26 15.70 7.41
N ALA A 41 8.17 14.44 7.02
CA ALA A 41 7.73 14.07 5.67
C ALA A 41 6.18 14.07 5.56
N LEU A 42 5.47 14.07 6.70
CA LEU A 42 4.02 14.14 6.72
C LEU A 42 3.50 15.57 6.65
N ARG A 43 2.34 15.74 6.03
CA ARG A 43 1.63 17.02 5.86
C ARG A 43 0.16 16.87 6.22
N PRO A 44 -0.47 17.89 6.82
CA PRO A 44 -1.90 17.87 7.07
C PRO A 44 -2.65 18.06 5.77
N VAL A 45 -3.75 17.33 5.62
CA VAL A 45 -4.73 17.54 4.56
C VAL A 45 -6.10 17.70 5.18
N PHE A 46 -6.88 18.63 4.63
CA PHE A 46 -8.18 19.01 5.18
C PHE A 46 -9.28 18.40 4.32
N MET A 47 -10.05 17.51 4.92
CA MET A 47 -11.06 16.71 4.23
C MET A 47 -12.44 17.24 4.62
N GLN A 48 -13.19 17.74 3.63
CA GLN A 48 -14.59 18.09 3.84
C GLN A 48 -15.41 16.81 4.05
N VAL A 49 -16.19 16.79 5.12
CA VAL A 49 -17.20 15.75 5.31
C VAL A 49 -18.39 16.07 4.40
N LEU A 50 -18.70 15.15 3.50
CA LEU A 50 -19.82 15.26 2.58
C LEU A 50 -21.13 14.94 3.31
N PRO A 51 -22.23 15.68 3.04
CA PRO A 51 -23.54 15.33 3.55
C PRO A 51 -24.00 13.93 3.10
N GLU A 52 -24.85 13.26 3.89
CA GLU A 52 -25.28 11.90 3.60
C GLU A 52 -26.00 11.79 2.26
N GLU A 53 -26.81 12.78 1.88
CA GLU A 53 -27.49 12.84 0.58
C GLU A 53 -26.54 12.92 -0.62
N LYS A 54 -25.25 13.23 -0.40
CA LYS A 54 -24.21 13.29 -1.43
C LYS A 54 -23.36 12.00 -1.49
N THR A 55 -23.64 11.03 -0.62
CA THR A 55 -22.89 9.77 -0.54
C THR A 55 -23.84 8.59 -0.48
N GLY A 56 -23.42 7.43 -1.00
CA GLY A 56 -24.14 6.20 -0.72
C GLY A 56 -23.70 5.55 0.58
N LYS A 57 -24.33 4.43 0.92
CA LYS A 57 -23.99 3.64 2.10
C LYS A 57 -22.55 3.13 1.98
N ILE A 58 -21.78 3.27 3.04
CA ILE A 58 -20.46 2.62 3.15
C ILE A 58 -20.64 1.12 3.35
N GLU A 59 -19.96 0.33 2.54
CA GLU A 59 -20.00 -1.13 2.58
C GLU A 59 -18.71 -1.66 3.20
N ILE A 60 -18.82 -2.22 4.41
CA ILE A 60 -17.71 -2.88 5.10
C ILE A 60 -17.58 -4.31 4.58
N ILE A 61 -16.44 -4.57 3.94
CA ILE A 61 -16.13 -5.83 3.28
C ILE A 61 -15.39 -6.77 4.24
N ASN A 62 -14.35 -6.26 4.91
CA ASN A 62 -13.59 -7.03 5.89
C ASN A 62 -14.23 -6.95 7.28
N LYS A 63 -15.35 -7.64 7.45
CA LYS A 63 -16.12 -7.64 8.72
C LYS A 63 -15.30 -8.12 9.92
N LYS A 64 -14.40 -9.08 9.71
CA LYS A 64 -13.55 -9.63 10.77
C LYS A 64 -12.61 -8.55 11.31
N LEU A 65 -11.89 -7.87 10.42
CA LEU A 65 -10.96 -6.80 10.81
C LEU A 65 -11.72 -5.56 11.33
N ALA A 66 -12.87 -5.25 10.72
CA ALA A 66 -13.71 -4.13 11.14
C ALA A 66 -14.25 -4.28 12.57
N ALA A 67 -14.45 -5.52 13.04
CA ALA A 67 -14.88 -5.82 14.40
C ALA A 67 -13.74 -5.80 15.44
N GLU A 68 -12.47 -5.67 15.02
CA GLU A 68 -11.36 -5.58 15.97
C GLU A 68 -11.50 -4.31 16.82
N LYS A 69 -11.34 -4.48 18.14
CA LYS A 69 -11.24 -3.37 19.09
C LYS A 69 -9.93 -2.62 18.85
N ILE A 70 -10.06 -1.31 18.66
CA ILE A 70 -8.93 -0.39 18.46
C ILE A 70 -8.54 0.24 19.78
N ASN A 71 -9.53 0.61 20.59
CA ASN A 71 -9.37 0.93 22.00
C ASN A 71 -10.50 0.24 22.79
N GLY A 72 -10.55 0.43 24.12
CA GLY A 72 -11.52 -0.26 24.98
C GLY A 72 -12.98 -0.07 24.55
N GLU A 73 -13.30 1.07 23.93
CA GLU A 73 -14.65 1.47 23.60
C GLU A 73 -14.98 1.23 22.11
N LYS A 74 -14.08 1.62 21.19
CA LYS A 74 -14.34 1.65 19.75
C LYS A 74 -13.67 0.52 18.97
N THR A 75 -14.39 0.07 17.95
CA THR A 75 -13.93 -0.87 16.92
C THR A 75 -13.40 -0.15 15.70
N LEU A 76 -12.73 -0.87 14.81
CA LEU A 76 -12.27 -0.32 13.55
C LEU A 76 -13.44 0.20 12.69
N SER A 77 -14.59 -0.47 12.72
CA SER A 77 -15.79 0.01 12.02
C SER A 77 -16.28 1.37 12.51
N ASP A 78 -16.15 1.65 13.81
CA ASP A 78 -16.57 2.94 14.36
C ASP A 78 -15.72 4.07 13.75
N TYR A 79 -14.39 3.87 13.67
CA TYR A 79 -13.49 4.82 13.03
C TYR A 79 -13.76 4.98 11.52
N ILE A 80 -14.11 3.89 10.82
CA ILE A 80 -14.51 3.97 9.40
C ILE A 80 -15.78 4.82 9.25
N LEU A 81 -16.78 4.62 10.12
CA LEU A 81 -18.06 5.32 10.06
C LEU A 81 -17.94 6.81 10.45
N GLU A 82 -17.09 7.13 11.42
CA GLU A 82 -16.80 8.50 11.85
C GLU A 82 -16.10 9.32 10.75
N ASN A 83 -15.36 8.65 9.86
CA ASN A 83 -14.58 9.27 8.79
C ASN A 83 -15.10 8.94 7.38
N LYS A 84 -16.37 8.50 7.28
CA LYS A 84 -17.01 8.23 5.98
C LYS A 84 -17.27 9.52 5.21
N GLY A 85 -17.37 9.40 3.88
CA GLY A 85 -17.79 10.51 3.02
C GLY A 85 -16.82 11.68 3.05
N ILE A 86 -15.52 11.45 3.24
CA ILE A 86 -14.53 12.52 3.27
C ILE A 86 -13.93 12.76 1.88
N PHE A 87 -13.73 14.03 1.53
CA PHE A 87 -13.10 14.42 0.28
C PHE A 87 -12.24 15.67 0.44
N LEU A 88 -11.15 15.76 -0.32
CA LEU A 88 -10.21 16.88 -0.24
C LEU A 88 -10.92 18.21 -0.52
N CYS A 89 -10.87 19.14 0.43
CA CYS A 89 -11.49 20.45 0.25
C CYS A 89 -10.59 21.45 -0.49
N GLY A 90 -9.30 21.14 -0.68
CA GLY A 90 -8.31 21.99 -1.35
C GLY A 90 -7.34 22.64 -0.34
N LYS A 91 -6.93 23.89 -0.63
CA LYS A 91 -5.96 24.64 0.22
C LYS A 91 -6.51 24.94 1.62
N PRO A 92 -5.63 25.17 2.62
CA PRO A 92 -6.03 25.59 3.97
C PRO A 92 -7.04 26.76 4.00
N LYS A 93 -6.84 27.79 3.16
CA LYS A 93 -7.81 28.91 3.04
C LYS A 93 -9.25 28.45 2.80
N ARG A 94 -9.45 27.42 1.98
CA ARG A 94 -10.78 26.89 1.68
C ARG A 94 -11.35 26.09 2.86
N ALA A 95 -10.53 25.27 3.51
CA ALA A 95 -10.93 24.59 4.75
C ALA A 95 -11.39 25.59 5.82
N ASN A 96 -10.61 26.67 6.04
CA ASN A 96 -10.96 27.73 6.98
C ASN A 96 -12.32 28.37 6.63
N ASN A 97 -12.55 28.68 5.36
CA ASN A 97 -13.83 29.25 4.91
C ASN A 97 -15.01 28.29 5.13
N ILE A 98 -14.83 26.99 4.93
CA ILE A 98 -15.86 25.98 5.19
C ILE A 98 -16.20 25.95 6.69
N LEU A 99 -15.19 25.95 7.56
CA LEU A 99 -15.36 25.99 9.01
C LEU A 99 -16.08 27.26 9.48
N THR A 100 -15.70 28.43 8.95
CA THR A 100 -16.37 29.71 9.28
C THR A 100 -17.86 29.71 8.91
N ARG A 101 -18.26 28.91 7.91
CA ARG A 101 -19.66 28.75 7.49
C ARG A 101 -20.39 27.62 8.22
N GLY A 102 -19.77 27.01 9.25
CA GLY A 102 -20.34 25.90 10.02
C GLY A 102 -20.21 24.53 9.36
N GLY A 103 -19.43 24.40 8.29
CA GLY A 103 -19.13 23.11 7.68
C GLY A 103 -18.18 22.26 8.52
N LYS A 104 -18.16 20.94 8.24
CA LYS A 104 -17.33 19.97 8.96
C LYS A 104 -16.07 19.61 8.16
N ILE A 105 -14.93 19.64 8.84
CA ILE A 105 -13.63 19.22 8.30
C ILE A 105 -13.07 18.10 9.19
N VAL A 106 -12.59 17.03 8.57
CA VAL A 106 -11.70 16.03 9.18
C VAL A 106 -10.27 16.39 8.79
N VAL A 107 -9.36 16.39 9.76
CA VAL A 107 -7.93 16.55 9.49
C VAL A 107 -7.32 15.17 9.32
N ALA A 108 -6.72 14.93 8.16
CA ALA A 108 -5.96 13.73 7.85
C ALA A 108 -4.51 14.12 7.52
N MET A 109 -3.67 13.15 7.17
CA MET A 109 -2.30 13.38 6.76
C MET A 109 -1.96 12.71 5.43
N THR A 110 -0.89 13.18 4.79
CA THR A 110 -0.31 12.60 3.56
C THR A 110 1.21 12.64 3.65
N ASP A 111 1.89 11.69 3.01
CA ASP A 111 3.36 11.62 2.89
C ASP A 111 3.88 12.34 1.64
N ARG A 112 3.14 13.35 1.19
CA ARG A 112 3.38 14.07 -0.06
C ARG A 112 3.88 15.48 0.17
N HIS A 113 4.92 15.88 -0.58
CA HIS A 113 5.31 17.27 -0.77
C HIS A 113 4.52 17.89 -1.92
N TYR A 114 3.86 19.03 -1.70
CA TYR A 114 3.08 19.73 -2.72
C TYR A 114 3.92 20.11 -3.95
N ASP A 115 5.17 20.52 -3.74
CA ASP A 115 5.98 21.21 -4.77
C ASP A 115 6.90 20.29 -5.59
N ASN A 116 6.90 18.97 -5.35
CA ASN A 116 7.76 18.04 -6.10
C ASN A 116 6.96 16.90 -6.74
N ALA A 117 6.48 17.16 -7.96
CA ALA A 117 5.69 16.24 -8.77
C ALA A 117 6.47 15.02 -9.30
N GLN A 118 7.80 14.96 -9.11
CA GLN A 118 8.64 13.87 -9.60
C GLN A 118 8.33 12.49 -8.99
N TYR A 119 7.60 12.45 -7.87
CA TYR A 119 7.25 11.19 -7.19
C TYR A 119 5.74 11.15 -6.93
N PRO A 120 4.90 10.78 -7.92
CA PRO A 120 3.52 10.45 -7.63
C PRO A 120 3.54 9.28 -6.66
N VAL A 121 3.00 9.46 -5.46
CA VAL A 121 2.74 8.38 -4.50
C VAL A 121 1.25 8.16 -4.47
N ALA A 122 0.81 6.90 -4.63
CA ALA A 122 -0.60 6.51 -4.67
C ALA A 122 -1.41 7.33 -5.69
N ASN A 123 -0.78 7.68 -6.82
CA ASN A 123 -1.32 8.57 -7.85
C ASN A 123 -1.83 9.92 -7.33
N LEU A 124 -1.36 10.35 -6.16
CA LEU A 124 -1.74 11.61 -5.49
C LEU A 124 -3.20 11.62 -5.02
N ARG A 125 -3.74 10.45 -4.64
CA ARG A 125 -5.18 10.26 -4.31
C ARG A 125 -5.45 9.64 -2.95
N GLN A 126 -4.46 9.60 -2.06
CA GLN A 126 -4.58 8.92 -0.77
C GLN A 126 -4.19 9.82 0.41
N CYS A 127 -5.01 9.77 1.47
CA CYS A 127 -4.70 10.31 2.78
C CYS A 127 -4.80 9.22 3.85
N TYR A 128 -4.28 9.54 5.03
CA TYR A 128 -4.16 8.65 6.17
C TYR A 128 -4.75 9.30 7.42
N ILE A 129 -5.47 8.52 8.24
CA ILE A 129 -5.95 8.91 9.56
C ILE A 129 -5.34 7.92 10.57
N PRO A 130 -4.49 8.37 11.50
CA PRO A 130 -3.91 7.50 12.50
C PRO A 130 -4.96 6.98 13.50
N LEU A 131 -4.76 5.74 13.95
CA LEU A 131 -5.58 5.06 14.94
C LEU A 131 -4.82 4.90 16.27
N PRO A 132 -5.52 4.78 17.42
CA PRO A 132 -4.90 4.61 18.73
C PRO A 132 -3.94 3.42 18.87
N ASP A 133 -4.19 2.34 18.14
CA ASP A 133 -3.33 1.15 18.14
C ASP A 133 -2.09 1.28 17.25
N GLY A 134 -1.88 2.44 16.63
CA GLY A 134 -0.75 2.75 15.76
C GLY A 134 -1.00 2.50 14.26
N ARG A 135 -2.09 1.79 13.91
CA ARG A 135 -2.47 1.57 12.51
C ARG A 135 -2.96 2.86 11.85
N LEU A 136 -3.17 2.80 10.54
CA LEU A 136 -3.65 3.90 9.72
C LEU A 136 -4.88 3.48 8.92
N LEU A 137 -5.98 4.21 9.07
CA LEU A 137 -7.03 4.20 8.06
C LEU A 137 -6.56 4.99 6.85
N THR A 138 -6.63 4.37 5.67
CA THR A 138 -6.23 5.01 4.43
C THR A 138 -7.46 5.22 3.57
N PHE A 139 -7.63 6.43 3.04
CA PHE A 139 -8.72 6.78 2.16
C PHE A 139 -8.16 7.11 0.78
N LYS A 140 -8.22 6.12 -0.11
CA LYS A 140 -7.84 6.27 -1.51
C LYS A 140 -9.04 6.80 -2.30
N SER A 141 -8.75 7.53 -3.38
CA SER A 141 -9.75 8.23 -4.20
C SER A 141 -10.42 9.40 -3.50
N SER A 142 -9.74 10.00 -2.52
CA SER A 142 -10.25 11.09 -1.70
C SER A 142 -9.95 12.49 -2.25
N GLY A 143 -9.52 12.58 -3.52
CA GLY A 143 -9.18 13.83 -4.22
C GLY A 143 -7.72 13.90 -4.63
N LEU A 144 -7.39 14.82 -5.55
CA LEU A 144 -6.04 14.98 -6.07
C LEU A 144 -5.21 15.95 -5.22
N PHE A 145 -4.17 15.46 -4.55
CA PHE A 145 -3.35 16.27 -3.63
C PHE A 145 -2.29 17.16 -4.36
N HIS A 146 -2.41 17.39 -5.68
CA HIS A 146 -1.32 17.86 -6.57
C HIS A 146 -1.46 19.24 -7.20
N ASP A 147 -2.66 19.79 -7.30
CA ASP A 147 -2.84 21.11 -7.88
C ASP A 147 -4.19 21.69 -7.43
N PRO A 148 -4.21 22.87 -6.77
CA PRO A 148 -5.41 23.57 -6.33
C PRO A 148 -6.29 24.11 -7.47
N ILE A 149 -5.80 24.16 -8.72
CA ILE A 149 -6.52 24.69 -9.88
C ILE A 149 -7.24 23.57 -10.63
N SER A 150 -6.67 22.37 -10.66
CA SER A 150 -7.33 21.22 -11.26
C SER A 150 -8.62 20.91 -10.48
N LYS A 151 -9.77 21.07 -11.14
CA LYS A 151 -11.02 20.53 -10.63
C LYS A 151 -10.76 19.05 -10.31
N PRO A 152 -11.31 18.49 -9.21
CA PRO A 152 -11.28 17.04 -8.99
C PRO A 152 -12.00 16.26 -10.12
N TYR A 153 -12.57 16.99 -11.07
CA TYR A 153 -13.40 16.47 -12.12
C TYR A 153 -13.41 17.38 -13.37
N ASN A 154 -13.25 16.77 -14.55
CA ASN A 154 -13.39 17.47 -15.83
C ASN A 154 -14.51 16.84 -16.68
N LYS A 155 -15.63 17.58 -16.79
CA LYS A 155 -16.83 17.26 -17.60
C LYS A 155 -16.51 16.84 -19.03
N ASN A 156 -15.44 17.39 -19.62
CA ASN A 156 -15.13 17.16 -21.02
C ASN A 156 -14.37 15.85 -21.29
N THR A 157 -14.04 15.07 -20.25
CA THR A 157 -13.13 13.91 -20.41
C THR A 157 -13.61 12.61 -19.76
N ILE A 158 -14.80 12.56 -19.14
CA ILE A 158 -15.28 11.39 -18.35
C ILE A 158 -14.17 10.86 -17.41
N LYS A 159 -13.29 11.75 -16.94
CA LYS A 159 -12.15 11.42 -16.09
C LYS A 159 -12.20 12.33 -14.89
N PHE A 160 -12.70 11.78 -13.80
CA PHE A 160 -12.51 12.36 -12.49
C PHE A 160 -11.04 12.26 -12.13
N THR A 161 -10.36 13.39 -11.99
CA THR A 161 -8.94 13.41 -11.63
C THR A 161 -8.84 13.37 -10.11
N GLY A 162 -8.24 12.32 -9.55
CA GLY A 162 -8.14 12.21 -8.10
C GLY A 162 -9.10 11.21 -7.44
N VAL A 163 -9.97 10.54 -8.21
CA VAL A 163 -10.91 9.54 -7.69
C VAL A 163 -10.76 8.22 -8.43
N GLY A 164 -11.31 7.16 -7.86
CA GLY A 164 -11.43 5.84 -8.46
C GLY A 164 -12.87 5.57 -8.87
N GLY A 165 -13.05 4.82 -9.94
CA GLY A 165 -14.33 4.41 -10.48
C GLY A 165 -14.67 2.97 -10.15
N LYS A 166 -15.69 2.48 -10.87
CA LYS A 166 -16.22 1.11 -10.70
C LYS A 166 -15.18 0.02 -10.93
N ILE A 167 -14.22 0.23 -11.84
CA ILE A 167 -13.16 -0.75 -12.14
C ILE A 167 -12.25 -0.92 -10.92
N GLU A 168 -11.71 0.16 -10.37
CA GLU A 168 -10.87 0.09 -9.16
C GLU A 168 -11.62 -0.55 -7.99
N LYS A 169 -12.88 -0.15 -7.76
CA LYS A 169 -13.72 -0.75 -6.71
C LYS A 169 -13.94 -2.26 -6.93
N ASN A 170 -14.16 -2.71 -8.16
CA ASN A 170 -14.35 -4.13 -8.46
C ASN A 170 -13.04 -4.91 -8.32
N ASN A 171 -11.92 -4.37 -8.77
CA ASN A 171 -10.60 -4.99 -8.62
C ASN A 171 -10.24 -5.17 -7.13
N ALA A 172 -10.52 -4.16 -6.29
CA ALA A 172 -10.31 -4.26 -4.84
C ALA A 172 -11.13 -5.42 -4.23
N LEU A 173 -12.40 -5.57 -4.63
CA LEU A 173 -13.26 -6.67 -4.20
C LEU A 173 -12.74 -8.04 -4.67
N THR A 174 -12.48 -8.19 -5.96
CA THR A 174 -11.95 -9.44 -6.54
C THR A 174 -10.67 -9.86 -5.83
N THR A 175 -9.79 -8.90 -5.58
CA THR A 175 -8.53 -9.12 -4.85
C THR A 175 -8.76 -9.50 -3.39
N TYR A 176 -9.76 -8.93 -2.73
CA TYR A 176 -10.15 -9.34 -1.38
C TYR A 176 -10.74 -10.74 -1.33
N GLU A 177 -11.62 -11.08 -2.26
CA GLU A 177 -12.24 -12.41 -2.35
C GLU A 177 -11.18 -13.49 -2.59
N LYS A 178 -10.19 -13.22 -3.45
CA LYS A 178 -9.09 -14.15 -3.74
C LYS A 178 -8.05 -14.23 -2.62
N LEU A 179 -7.58 -13.09 -2.08
CA LEU A 179 -6.47 -13.08 -1.11
C LEU A 179 -6.92 -13.21 0.35
N GLY A 180 -8.20 -12.95 0.63
CA GLY A 180 -8.78 -12.95 1.96
C GLY A 180 -8.52 -11.68 2.81
N PRO A 181 -9.02 -11.68 4.07
CA PRO A 181 -9.07 -10.51 4.97
C PRO A 181 -7.78 -10.20 5.75
N CYS A 182 -6.78 -11.09 5.71
CA CYS A 182 -5.50 -10.90 6.40
C CYS A 182 -4.39 -11.25 5.42
N SER A 183 -4.19 -10.38 4.44
CA SER A 183 -3.31 -10.64 3.31
C SER A 183 -1.88 -10.27 3.68
N GLU A 184 -1.10 -11.26 4.13
CA GLU A 184 0.36 -11.12 4.31
C GLU A 184 0.98 -10.48 3.06
N GLY A 185 1.86 -9.49 3.23
CA GLY A 185 2.43 -8.72 2.13
C GLY A 185 1.50 -7.68 1.49
N PHE A 186 0.30 -7.41 2.02
CA PHE A 186 -0.61 -6.38 1.49
C PHE A 186 -1.22 -5.51 2.59
N ILE A 187 -1.72 -4.35 2.20
CA ILE A 187 -2.64 -3.57 3.03
C ILE A 187 -4.01 -4.26 3.08
N ASP A 188 -4.74 -4.05 4.16
CA ASP A 188 -6.05 -4.68 4.32
C ASP A 188 -7.14 -3.82 3.69
N PHE A 189 -7.86 -4.36 2.71
CA PHE A 189 -9.06 -3.71 2.18
C PHE A 189 -10.19 -3.82 3.19
N LEU A 190 -10.77 -2.70 3.58
CA LEU A 190 -11.77 -2.64 4.65
C LEU A 190 -13.17 -2.39 4.12
N ALA A 191 -13.33 -1.35 3.31
CA ALA A 191 -14.63 -0.85 2.89
C ALA A 191 -14.55 -0.03 1.61
N PHE A 192 -15.69 0.20 0.98
CA PHE A 192 -15.84 1.23 -0.05
C PHE A 192 -17.12 2.03 0.15
N GLN A 193 -17.17 3.23 -0.40
CA GLN A 193 -18.37 4.07 -0.39
C GLN A 193 -18.55 4.75 -1.76
N PRO A 194 -19.70 4.58 -2.43
CA PRO A 194 -20.00 5.35 -3.62
C PRO A 194 -20.28 6.82 -3.25
N LEU A 195 -19.83 7.73 -4.11
CA LEU A 195 -20.02 9.17 -3.95
C LEU A 195 -20.98 9.66 -5.05
N TYR A 196 -22.09 10.28 -4.67
CA TYR A 196 -23.09 10.78 -5.62
C TYR A 196 -22.80 12.20 -6.09
N SER A 197 -22.06 12.97 -5.31
CA SER A 197 -21.58 14.28 -5.73
C SER A 197 -20.22 14.57 -5.10
N LEU A 198 -19.41 15.38 -5.79
CA LEU A 198 -18.08 15.79 -5.35
C LEU A 198 -17.98 17.31 -5.21
N PRO A 199 -17.15 17.83 -4.29
CA PRO A 199 -16.89 19.26 -4.20
C PRO A 199 -16.25 19.82 -5.47
N ASP A 200 -16.73 20.96 -5.97
CA ASP A 200 -16.34 21.56 -7.26
C ASP A 200 -15.07 22.45 -7.21
N GLY A 201 -14.35 22.49 -6.09
CA GLY A 201 -13.25 23.46 -5.92
C GLY A 201 -13.68 24.87 -5.43
N LYS A 202 -14.95 25.24 -5.56
CA LYS A 202 -15.49 26.60 -5.35
C LYS A 202 -16.52 26.70 -4.21
N GLY A 203 -16.96 25.57 -3.68
CA GLY A 203 -17.87 25.49 -2.54
C GLY A 203 -19.24 24.92 -2.87
N ASN A 204 -19.44 24.48 -4.12
CA ASN A 204 -20.63 23.74 -4.54
C ASN A 204 -20.29 22.25 -4.70
N PHE A 205 -21.31 21.47 -5.06
CA PHE A 205 -21.20 20.06 -5.40
C PHE A 205 -21.56 19.84 -6.87
N GLU A 206 -20.81 18.98 -7.54
CA GLU A 206 -21.15 18.46 -8.87
C GLU A 206 -21.61 17.01 -8.75
N GLU A 207 -22.76 16.69 -9.33
CA GLU A 207 -23.31 15.33 -9.33
C GLU A 207 -22.49 14.38 -10.21
N ALA A 208 -22.45 13.11 -9.83
CA ALA A 208 -21.88 12.07 -10.65
C ALA A 208 -22.66 11.93 -11.96
N GLU A 209 -21.95 11.94 -13.08
CA GLU A 209 -22.53 11.88 -14.42
C GLU A 209 -23.01 10.47 -14.80
N TYR A 210 -23.75 10.41 -15.90
CA TYR A 210 -24.06 9.16 -16.58
C TYR A 210 -22.93 8.81 -17.56
N GLY A 211 -22.52 7.55 -17.59
CA GLY A 211 -21.64 7.01 -18.62
C GLY A 211 -22.38 6.81 -19.94
N ASP A 212 -21.64 6.43 -20.98
CA ASP A 212 -22.16 6.19 -22.33
C ASP A 212 -23.25 5.10 -22.39
N ASP A 213 -23.33 4.25 -21.35
CA ASP A 213 -24.34 3.20 -21.19
C ASP A 213 -25.63 3.66 -20.49
N GLY A 214 -25.75 4.97 -20.21
CA GLY A 214 -26.89 5.55 -19.51
C GLY A 214 -26.95 5.23 -18.01
N LYS A 215 -25.91 4.62 -17.43
CA LYS A 215 -25.81 4.37 -15.97
C LYS A 215 -24.94 5.42 -15.30
N LYS A 216 -25.25 5.75 -14.04
CA LYS A 216 -24.40 6.67 -13.26
C LYS A 216 -22.98 6.11 -13.14
N ALA A 217 -22.01 6.87 -13.63
CA ALA A 217 -20.59 6.64 -13.47
C ALA A 217 -20.17 7.14 -12.08
N LEU A 218 -20.41 6.31 -11.06
CA LEU A 218 -20.15 6.68 -9.68
C LEU A 218 -18.64 6.63 -9.36
N PRO A 219 -18.08 7.68 -8.75
CA PRO A 219 -16.81 7.61 -8.04
C PRO A 219 -16.96 6.81 -6.73
N TYR A 220 -15.87 6.17 -6.31
CA TYR A 220 -15.81 5.36 -5.10
C TYR A 220 -14.64 5.79 -4.21
N LEU A 221 -14.94 6.03 -2.93
CA LEU A 221 -13.96 6.13 -1.87
C LEU A 221 -13.58 4.71 -1.43
N ILE A 222 -12.28 4.39 -1.41
CA ILE A 222 -11.76 3.08 -1.03
C ILE A 222 -11.04 3.22 0.31
N VAL A 223 -11.43 2.40 1.28
CA VAL A 223 -10.89 2.42 2.65
C VAL A 223 -10.03 1.18 2.86
N ASN A 224 -8.78 1.39 3.25
CA ASN A 224 -7.85 0.32 3.63
C ASN A 224 -7.23 0.57 5.02
N CYS A 225 -6.55 -0.42 5.55
CA CYS A 225 -5.70 -0.32 6.74
C CYS A 225 -4.23 -0.53 6.38
N ALA A 226 -3.36 0.37 6.83
CA ALA A 226 -1.92 0.28 6.63
C ALA A 226 -1.15 0.44 7.95
N ILE A 227 0.07 -0.07 8.01
CA ILE A 227 0.96 0.10 9.18
C ILE A 227 1.97 1.25 9.00
N SER A 228 2.17 1.72 7.77
CA SER A 228 3.05 2.85 7.45
C SER A 228 2.41 3.75 6.38
N PRO A 229 2.53 5.08 6.52
CA PRO A 229 2.05 6.01 5.50
C PRO A 229 3.05 6.14 4.34
N HIS A 230 4.34 5.90 4.59
CA HIS A 230 5.41 6.15 3.62
C HIS A 230 5.55 5.02 2.62
N ARG A 231 5.66 5.36 1.34
CA ARG A 231 6.07 4.41 0.30
C ARG A 231 7.58 4.26 0.21
N ILE A 232 8.05 3.13 -0.33
CA ILE A 232 9.49 2.89 -0.54
C ILE A 232 10.11 4.01 -1.39
N SER A 233 9.36 4.52 -2.38
CA SER A 233 9.76 5.68 -3.20
C SER A 233 10.20 6.92 -2.39
N LYS A 234 9.76 7.04 -1.13
CA LYS A 234 10.03 8.16 -0.23
C LYS A 234 11.20 7.96 0.72
N ILE A 235 11.88 6.81 0.70
CA ILE A 235 12.95 6.50 1.67
C ILE A 235 14.07 7.57 1.72
N SER A 236 14.40 8.20 0.58
CA SER A 236 15.40 9.27 0.53
C SER A 236 14.91 10.60 1.12
N GLN A 237 13.60 10.79 1.28
CA GLN A 237 12.96 12.01 1.78
C GLN A 237 12.67 11.95 3.30
N ILE A 238 12.67 10.76 3.89
CA ILE A 238 12.38 10.58 5.32
C ILE A 238 13.61 11.03 6.15
N ASP A 239 13.56 12.19 6.78
CA ASP A 239 14.63 12.66 7.67
C ASP A 239 14.65 11.88 8.99
N ASP A 240 15.18 10.65 8.96
CA ASP A 240 15.24 9.75 10.11
C ASP A 240 16.49 8.85 10.02
N PRO A 241 17.58 9.15 10.77
CA PRO A 241 18.77 8.32 10.84
C PRO A 241 18.44 6.88 11.22
N GLY A 242 19.00 5.93 10.47
CA GLY A 242 18.72 4.49 10.58
C GLY A 242 17.24 4.13 10.51
N LEU A 243 16.38 5.04 10.01
CA LEU A 243 14.92 4.94 10.05
C LEU A 243 14.38 4.62 11.46
N PHE A 244 15.06 5.08 12.51
CA PHE A 244 14.78 4.65 13.88
C PHE A 244 13.38 5.00 14.35
N ARG A 245 12.89 6.23 14.12
CA ARG A 245 11.53 6.65 14.52
C ARG A 245 10.47 5.86 13.77
N LEU A 246 10.69 5.65 12.47
CA LEU A 246 9.81 4.83 11.65
C LEU A 246 9.76 3.38 12.15
N ARG A 247 10.93 2.74 12.36
CA ARG A 247 11.03 1.39 12.90
C ARG A 247 10.38 1.29 14.27
N LYS A 248 10.64 2.24 15.17
CA LYS A 248 10.03 2.27 16.50
C LYS A 248 8.51 2.35 16.43
N ARG A 249 7.96 3.14 15.52
CA ARG A 249 6.51 3.26 15.32
C ARG A 249 5.87 1.96 14.83
N ILE A 250 6.48 1.28 13.87
CA ILE A 250 5.88 0.09 13.24
C ILE A 250 6.15 -1.20 14.01
N SER A 251 7.23 -1.27 14.80
CA SER A 251 7.66 -2.52 15.48
C SER A 251 6.56 -3.15 16.35
N PRO A 252 5.78 -2.40 17.16
CA PRO A 252 4.66 -2.97 17.89
C PRO A 252 3.60 -3.63 16.99
N LEU A 253 3.34 -3.05 15.81
CA LEU A 253 2.41 -3.59 14.82
C LEU A 253 2.97 -4.87 14.17
N LEU A 254 4.29 -4.96 13.99
CA LEU A 254 4.95 -6.16 13.49
C LEU A 254 4.89 -7.30 14.51
N THR A 255 5.03 -7.00 15.80
CA THR A 255 4.84 -7.98 16.88
C THR A 255 3.40 -8.50 16.91
N ASP A 256 2.39 -7.61 16.85
CA ASP A 256 0.98 -8.02 16.76
C ASP A 256 0.72 -8.88 15.51
N LEU A 257 1.30 -8.50 14.37
CA LEU A 257 1.23 -9.27 13.13
C LEU A 257 1.84 -10.68 13.29
N ALA A 258 2.99 -10.79 13.95
CA ALA A 258 3.63 -12.07 14.21
C ALA A 258 2.75 -12.97 15.10
N ILE A 259 2.18 -12.43 16.17
CA ILE A 259 1.24 -13.13 17.06
C ILE A 259 0.02 -13.62 16.28
N LYS A 260 -0.59 -12.75 15.46
CA LYS A 260 -1.77 -13.08 14.63
C LYS A 260 -1.45 -14.18 13.62
N ARG A 261 -0.27 -14.17 13.00
CA ARG A 261 0.19 -15.21 12.07
C ARG A 261 0.40 -16.54 12.79
N GLN A 262 1.06 -16.56 13.95
CA GLN A 262 1.25 -17.79 14.73
C GLN A 262 -0.09 -18.39 15.19
N ARG A 263 -1.00 -17.56 15.73
CA ARG A 263 -2.35 -18.01 16.15
C ARG A 263 -3.19 -18.58 15.01
N SER A 264 -2.91 -18.19 13.76
CA SER A 264 -3.57 -18.72 12.57
C SER A 264 -2.81 -19.89 11.92
N GLY A 265 -1.81 -20.45 12.61
CA GLY A 265 -1.00 -21.56 12.10
C GLY A 265 -0.06 -21.19 10.96
N ARG A 266 0.14 -19.90 10.69
CA ARG A 266 1.02 -19.43 9.62
C ARG A 266 2.45 -19.34 10.11
N LYS A 267 3.36 -19.98 9.38
CA LYS A 267 4.79 -19.94 9.70
C LYS A 267 5.38 -18.56 9.37
N LEU A 268 6.03 -17.96 10.36
CA LEU A 268 6.75 -16.70 10.19
C LEU A 268 7.93 -16.89 9.22
N MET A 269 8.31 -15.80 8.55
CA MET A 269 9.57 -15.74 7.80
C MET A 269 10.72 -15.44 8.77
N PRO A 270 11.95 -15.90 8.45
CA PRO A 270 13.08 -15.86 9.37
C PRO A 270 13.32 -14.51 10.05
N VAL A 271 13.20 -13.40 9.32
CA VAL A 271 13.47 -12.07 9.88
C VAL A 271 12.43 -11.67 10.92
N LEU A 272 11.15 -11.80 10.57
CA LEU A 272 10.05 -11.49 11.50
C LEU A 272 10.03 -12.47 12.69
N GLU A 273 10.40 -13.73 12.47
CA GLU A 273 10.54 -14.74 13.52
C GLU A 273 11.67 -14.39 14.50
N GLY A 274 12.84 -14.01 13.96
CA GLY A 274 14.00 -13.58 14.75
C GLY A 274 13.68 -12.36 15.62
N PHE A 275 13.09 -11.32 15.03
CA PHE A 275 12.64 -10.13 15.76
C PHE A 275 11.60 -10.48 16.84
N PHE A 276 10.63 -11.33 16.53
CA PHE A 276 9.61 -11.72 17.49
C PHE A 276 10.19 -12.50 18.68
N ILE A 277 11.19 -13.36 18.44
CA ILE A 277 11.84 -14.16 19.47
C ILE A 277 12.85 -13.33 20.28
N SER A 278 13.53 -12.35 19.66
CA SER A 278 14.52 -11.53 20.36
C SER A 278 13.90 -10.70 21.48
N GLY A 279 12.61 -10.36 21.36
CA GLY A 279 11.89 -9.54 22.34
C GLY A 279 12.31 -8.08 22.33
N GLU A 280 13.04 -7.65 21.29
CA GLU A 280 13.45 -6.25 21.13
C GLU A 280 12.24 -5.35 20.91
N GLU A 281 12.28 -4.13 21.45
CA GLU A 281 11.20 -3.15 21.29
C GLU A 281 11.15 -2.61 19.84
N VAL A 282 12.31 -2.54 19.18
CA VAL A 282 12.48 -1.94 17.85
C VAL A 282 13.24 -2.92 16.97
N MET A 283 12.65 -3.29 15.83
CA MET A 283 13.31 -4.16 14.84
C MET A 283 14.67 -3.58 14.45
N PRO A 284 15.78 -4.35 14.53
CA PRO A 284 17.11 -3.88 14.19
C PRO A 284 17.21 -3.35 12.73
N VAL A 285 18.13 -2.42 12.47
CA VAL A 285 18.24 -1.81 11.13
C VAL A 285 18.69 -2.84 10.09
N GLU A 286 19.52 -3.80 10.53
CA GLU A 286 20.08 -4.93 9.79
C GLU A 286 18.98 -5.84 9.26
N ASP A 287 17.94 -6.03 10.07
CA ASP A 287 16.78 -6.88 9.79
C ASP A 287 15.66 -6.14 9.04
N TYR A 288 15.60 -4.82 9.15
CA TYR A 288 14.45 -4.07 8.64
C TYR A 288 14.29 -4.11 7.11
N LEU A 289 15.38 -3.94 6.36
CA LEU A 289 15.29 -4.05 4.89
C LEU A 289 15.05 -5.49 4.42
N PRO A 290 15.73 -6.52 4.96
CA PRO A 290 15.37 -7.93 4.76
C PRO A 290 13.89 -8.23 5.04
N PHE A 291 13.33 -7.72 6.14
CA PHE A 291 11.90 -7.88 6.46
C PHE A 291 10.99 -7.30 5.35
N ILE A 292 11.26 -6.07 4.91
CA ILE A 292 10.46 -5.42 3.84
C ILE A 292 10.47 -6.29 2.57
N VAL A 293 11.65 -6.79 2.16
CA VAL A 293 11.76 -7.59 0.94
C VAL A 293 11.20 -9.00 1.09
N GLU A 294 11.24 -9.60 2.28
CA GLU A 294 10.51 -10.83 2.60
C GLU A 294 9.01 -10.63 2.41
N GLU A 295 8.42 -9.55 2.95
CA GLU A 295 6.99 -9.25 2.78
C GLU A 295 6.61 -9.01 1.31
N ILE A 296 7.46 -8.34 0.52
CA ILE A 296 7.27 -8.20 -0.94
C ILE A 296 7.29 -9.59 -1.61
N GLY A 297 8.20 -10.48 -1.21
CA GLY A 297 8.28 -11.86 -1.71
C GLY A 297 7.03 -12.66 -1.38
N ILE A 298 6.54 -12.58 -0.14
CA ILE A 298 5.29 -13.20 0.31
C ILE A 298 4.11 -12.67 -0.52
N GLY A 299 3.98 -11.35 -0.65
CA GLY A 299 2.90 -10.72 -1.41
C GLY A 299 2.91 -11.15 -2.87
N THR A 300 4.09 -11.16 -3.52
CA THR A 300 4.26 -11.58 -4.91
C THR A 300 3.88 -13.06 -5.11
N ALA A 301 4.28 -13.94 -4.19
CA ALA A 301 3.90 -15.36 -4.25
C ALA A 301 2.39 -15.56 -4.04
N ARG A 302 1.78 -14.79 -3.15
CA ARG A 302 0.33 -14.83 -2.95
C ARG A 302 -0.43 -14.37 -4.19
N LYS A 303 -0.01 -13.28 -4.84
CA LYS A 303 -0.59 -12.87 -6.14
C LYS A 303 -0.55 -14.02 -7.14
N GLN A 304 0.62 -14.63 -7.28
CA GLN A 304 0.85 -15.76 -8.18
C GLN A 304 -0.08 -16.94 -7.87
N ASN A 305 -0.19 -17.33 -6.60
CA ASN A 305 -1.04 -18.44 -6.17
C ASN A 305 -2.51 -18.26 -6.50
N HIS A 306 -2.97 -17.02 -6.64
CA HIS A 306 -4.36 -16.66 -6.91
C HIS A 306 -4.60 -16.12 -8.32
N GLU A 307 -3.59 -16.21 -9.20
CA GLU A 307 -3.63 -15.72 -10.59
C GLU A 307 -4.04 -14.24 -10.68
N LEU A 308 -3.45 -13.44 -9.79
CA LEU A 308 -3.58 -12.00 -9.78
C LEU A 308 -2.32 -11.36 -10.37
N PHE A 309 -2.51 -10.40 -11.27
CA PHE A 309 -1.44 -9.75 -12.02
C PHE A 309 -1.59 -8.24 -11.92
N GLN A 310 -0.47 -7.52 -11.86
CA GLN A 310 -0.44 -6.06 -11.96
C GLN A 310 0.14 -5.66 -13.32
N VAL A 311 -0.41 -4.60 -13.91
CA VAL A 311 0.14 -4.04 -15.17
C VAL A 311 1.50 -3.40 -14.92
N THR A 312 1.63 -2.79 -13.75
CA THR A 312 2.81 -2.06 -13.30
C THR A 312 3.02 -2.32 -11.82
N PHE A 313 4.27 -2.50 -11.43
CA PHE A 313 4.65 -2.64 -10.02
C PHE A 313 5.96 -1.87 -9.78
N HIS A 314 5.95 -0.94 -8.85
CA HIS A 314 7.05 0.00 -8.62
C HIS A 314 7.20 0.30 -7.12
N GLU A 315 8.23 1.08 -6.79
CA GLU A 315 8.57 1.43 -5.41
C GLU A 315 7.51 2.27 -4.69
N GLN A 316 6.56 2.87 -5.40
CA GLN A 316 5.40 3.53 -4.79
C GLN A 316 4.29 2.56 -4.34
N ASP A 317 4.28 1.33 -4.87
CA ASP A 317 3.22 0.36 -4.65
C ASP A 317 3.42 -0.43 -3.35
N VAL A 318 4.53 -0.20 -2.66
CA VAL A 318 4.90 -0.84 -1.39
C VAL A 318 5.16 0.22 -0.34
N ASN A 319 4.59 0.07 0.85
CA ASN A 319 4.89 0.93 1.99
C ASN A 319 6.13 0.46 2.77
N MET A 320 6.64 1.31 3.65
CA MET A 320 7.77 0.98 4.53
C MET A 320 7.42 -0.06 5.61
N GLY A 321 6.20 -0.59 5.62
CA GLY A 321 5.81 -1.78 6.38
C GLY A 321 5.91 -3.08 5.58
N GLY A 322 6.43 -3.05 4.35
CA GLY A 322 6.48 -4.20 3.46
C GLY A 322 5.15 -4.55 2.79
N GLN A 323 4.12 -3.71 2.93
CA GLN A 323 2.78 -4.00 2.41
C GLN A 323 2.59 -3.45 0.99
N ILE A 324 2.16 -4.30 0.06
CA ILE A 324 1.65 -3.90 -1.24
C ILE A 324 0.31 -3.17 -1.07
N CYS A 325 0.21 -1.95 -1.59
CA CYS A 325 -0.85 -1.01 -1.25
C CYS A 325 -1.95 -0.86 -2.32
N ASP A 326 -1.66 -1.12 -3.59
CA ASP A 326 -2.56 -0.79 -4.70
C ASP A 326 -3.32 -2.05 -5.16
N ARG A 327 -4.23 -2.52 -4.30
CA ARG A 327 -5.03 -3.75 -4.52
C ARG A 327 -6.02 -3.60 -5.67
N GLU A 328 -6.53 -2.41 -5.88
CA GLU A 328 -7.42 -2.06 -6.98
C GLU A 328 -6.72 -2.03 -8.35
N GLU A 329 -5.40 -2.16 -8.41
CA GLU A 329 -4.64 -2.26 -9.65
C GLU A 329 -4.32 -3.71 -10.06
N MET A 330 -4.86 -4.70 -9.34
CA MET A 330 -4.72 -6.12 -9.65
C MET A 330 -5.86 -6.61 -10.55
N TYR A 331 -5.51 -7.46 -11.51
CA TYR A 331 -6.41 -8.06 -12.48
C TYR A 331 -6.32 -9.58 -12.38
N THR A 332 -7.40 -10.30 -12.70
CA THR A 332 -7.27 -11.75 -12.93
C THR A 332 -6.43 -12.02 -14.16
N PHE A 333 -5.94 -13.26 -14.31
CA PHE A 333 -5.25 -13.69 -15.52
C PHE A 333 -6.05 -13.34 -16.79
N GLU A 334 -7.34 -13.71 -16.85
CA GLU A 334 -8.17 -13.46 -18.03
C GLU A 334 -8.32 -11.96 -18.34
N GLU A 335 -8.53 -11.15 -17.30
CA GLU A 335 -8.67 -9.70 -17.44
C GLU A 335 -7.35 -9.04 -17.86
N TYR A 336 -6.23 -9.48 -17.29
CA TYR A 336 -4.89 -9.02 -17.66
C TYR A 336 -4.63 -9.27 -19.14
N PHE A 337 -4.89 -10.48 -19.62
CA PHE A 337 -4.68 -10.83 -21.02
C PHE A 337 -5.65 -10.08 -21.94
N LYS A 338 -6.94 -10.01 -21.60
CA LYS A 338 -7.94 -9.25 -22.38
C LYS A 338 -7.54 -7.78 -22.52
N LYS A 339 -7.00 -7.16 -21.47
CA LYS A 339 -6.60 -5.75 -21.47
C LYS A 339 -5.32 -5.50 -22.27
N ASN A 340 -4.38 -6.46 -22.27
CA ASN A 340 -3.06 -6.28 -22.86
C ASN A 340 -2.90 -6.86 -24.28
N GLN A 341 -3.81 -7.73 -24.75
CA GLN A 341 -3.82 -8.29 -26.11
C GLN A 341 -3.71 -7.24 -27.23
N ILE A 342 -4.09 -5.98 -26.99
CA ILE A 342 -4.17 -4.92 -28.01
C ILE A 342 -3.05 -3.86 -27.85
N LYS A 343 -2.37 -3.76 -26.71
CA LYS A 343 -1.57 -2.56 -26.36
C LYS A 343 -0.07 -2.77 -26.18
N TYR A 344 0.39 -3.98 -25.93
CA TYR A 344 1.81 -4.26 -25.69
C TYR A 344 2.23 -5.51 -26.45
N VAL A 345 3.23 -5.41 -27.33
CA VAL A 345 4.04 -6.56 -27.72
C VAL A 345 4.92 -6.88 -26.51
N ASP A 346 4.32 -7.46 -25.48
CA ASP A 346 5.03 -7.83 -24.26
C ASP A 346 5.88 -9.09 -24.58
N PRO A 347 7.22 -9.03 -24.51
CA PRO A 347 8.07 -10.16 -24.84
C PRO A 347 7.86 -11.36 -23.90
N PHE A 348 7.20 -11.15 -22.75
CA PHE A 348 6.85 -12.20 -21.81
C PHE A 348 5.44 -12.76 -22.04
N PHE A 349 4.66 -12.23 -22.98
CA PHE A 349 3.24 -12.56 -23.11
C PHE A 349 3.01 -14.06 -23.28
N GLU A 350 3.73 -14.71 -24.20
CA GLU A 350 3.60 -16.16 -24.42
C GLU A 350 4.11 -16.97 -23.23
N ILE A 351 5.21 -16.55 -22.60
CA ILE A 351 5.75 -17.23 -21.40
C ILE A 351 4.75 -17.16 -20.24
N ILE A 352 4.17 -15.98 -19.98
CA ILE A 352 3.15 -15.80 -18.95
C ILE A 352 1.91 -16.63 -19.32
N LYS A 353 1.52 -16.66 -20.59
CA LYS A 353 0.34 -17.40 -21.05
C LYS A 353 0.50 -18.92 -20.86
N GLU A 354 1.69 -19.45 -21.15
CA GLU A 354 2.00 -20.88 -21.04
C GLU A 354 2.22 -21.30 -19.59
N THR A 355 3.01 -20.54 -18.83
CA THR A 355 3.39 -20.92 -17.46
C THR A 355 2.39 -20.43 -16.41
N HIS A 356 1.56 -19.45 -16.75
CA HIS A 356 0.78 -18.62 -15.82
C HIS A 356 1.63 -17.92 -14.76
N ILE A 357 2.96 -17.87 -14.91
CA ILE A 357 3.83 -17.18 -13.96
C ILE A 357 3.89 -15.71 -14.33
N GLY A 358 3.51 -14.83 -13.41
CA GLY A 358 3.62 -13.38 -13.51
C GLY A 358 5.08 -12.91 -13.41
N ILE A 359 5.93 -13.34 -14.34
CA ILE A 359 7.36 -13.03 -14.32
C ILE A 359 7.64 -11.52 -14.35
N ARG A 360 6.75 -10.74 -14.97
CA ARG A 360 6.79 -9.28 -14.97
C ARG A 360 6.70 -8.68 -13.57
N ASP A 361 5.83 -9.21 -12.72
CA ASP A 361 5.68 -8.77 -11.34
C ASP A 361 6.95 -9.08 -10.54
N VAL A 362 7.57 -10.24 -10.79
CA VAL A 362 8.81 -10.65 -10.14
C VAL A 362 9.99 -9.78 -10.55
N ILE A 363 10.13 -9.47 -11.85
CA ILE A 363 11.13 -8.54 -12.37
C ILE A 363 10.94 -7.15 -11.78
N SER A 364 9.70 -6.68 -11.72
CA SER A 364 9.35 -5.39 -11.15
C SER A 364 9.65 -5.33 -9.66
N ALA A 365 9.34 -6.39 -8.90
CA ALA A 365 9.70 -6.50 -7.49
C ALA A 365 11.21 -6.46 -7.26
N VAL A 366 11.99 -7.11 -8.12
CA VAL A 366 13.46 -6.97 -8.11
C VAL A 366 13.89 -5.52 -8.36
N GLY A 367 13.21 -4.80 -9.25
CA GLY A 367 13.39 -3.35 -9.44
C GLY A 367 13.19 -2.55 -8.15
N VAL A 368 12.13 -2.86 -7.40
CA VAL A 368 11.87 -2.24 -6.07
C VAL A 368 12.97 -2.57 -5.07
N VAL A 369 13.44 -3.83 -5.01
CA VAL A 369 14.56 -4.24 -4.14
C VAL A 369 15.84 -3.48 -4.49
N LYS A 370 16.13 -3.29 -5.78
CA LYS A 370 17.27 -2.49 -6.25
C LYS A 370 17.13 -1.02 -5.82
N PHE A 371 15.95 -0.45 -5.98
CA PHE A 371 15.68 0.92 -5.53
C PHE A 371 15.93 1.07 -4.03
N LEU A 372 15.42 0.13 -3.23
CA LEU A 372 15.59 0.11 -1.78
C LEU A 372 17.08 0.02 -1.40
N TYR A 373 17.84 -0.86 -2.05
CA TYR A 373 19.29 -0.99 -1.83
C TYR A 373 20.08 0.27 -2.19
N LYS A 374 19.72 0.93 -3.30
CA LYS A 374 20.39 2.17 -3.76
C LYS A 374 20.19 3.32 -2.77
N HIS A 375 19.04 3.35 -2.09
CA HIS A 375 18.68 4.40 -1.14
C HIS A 375 18.69 3.93 0.32
N LYS A 376 19.39 2.82 0.61
CA LYS A 376 19.52 2.30 1.96
C LYS A 376 20.15 3.35 2.90
N ARG A 377 19.63 3.45 4.12
CA ARG A 377 20.16 4.32 5.17
C ARG A 377 20.84 3.48 6.22
N GLU A 378 22.15 3.66 6.39
CA GLU A 378 22.97 3.01 7.44
C GLU A 378 23.02 1.47 7.42
N TRP A 379 22.15 0.79 6.65
CA TRP A 379 22.21 -0.65 6.41
C TRP A 379 23.51 -1.02 5.71
N GLN A 380 24.27 -1.95 6.29
CA GLN A 380 25.60 -2.34 5.83
C GLN A 380 25.62 -3.63 5.00
N GLY A 381 24.50 -4.33 4.91
CA GLY A 381 24.41 -5.56 4.12
C GLY A 381 24.58 -5.31 2.62
N ASN A 382 24.60 -6.40 1.87
CA ASN A 382 24.77 -6.34 0.42
C ASN A 382 23.45 -6.62 -0.33
N ARG A 383 23.37 -6.16 -1.58
CA ARG A 383 22.14 -6.32 -2.37
C ARG A 383 21.73 -7.77 -2.60
N LEU A 384 22.69 -8.71 -2.64
CA LEU A 384 22.41 -10.12 -2.84
C LEU A 384 21.64 -10.70 -1.64
N GLU A 385 21.90 -10.24 -0.41
CA GLU A 385 21.14 -10.62 0.79
C GLU A 385 19.67 -10.21 0.70
N LEU A 386 19.38 -9.02 0.16
CA LEU A 386 17.99 -8.58 -0.05
C LEU A 386 17.28 -9.41 -1.13
N LEU A 387 17.99 -9.73 -2.21
CA LEU A 387 17.45 -10.57 -3.28
C LEU A 387 17.23 -12.00 -2.81
N GLU A 388 18.15 -12.54 -2.02
CA GLU A 388 18.02 -13.85 -1.38
C GLU A 388 16.80 -13.89 -0.46
N SER A 389 16.64 -12.87 0.39
CA SER A 389 15.50 -12.74 1.29
C SER A 389 14.17 -12.71 0.52
N PHE A 390 14.10 -11.90 -0.56
CA PHE A 390 12.93 -11.86 -1.45
C PHE A 390 12.64 -13.23 -2.09
N PHE A 391 13.62 -13.85 -2.75
CA PHE A 391 13.39 -15.11 -3.49
C PHE A 391 13.10 -16.29 -2.55
N ARG A 392 13.77 -16.37 -1.39
CA ARG A 392 13.45 -17.37 -0.37
C ARG A 392 12.01 -17.23 0.11
N ALA A 393 11.57 -16.01 0.43
CA ALA A 393 10.19 -15.76 0.84
C ALA A 393 9.18 -16.08 -0.28
N TYR A 394 9.48 -15.65 -1.51
CA TYR A 394 8.66 -15.92 -2.69
C TYR A 394 8.51 -17.42 -2.93
N PHE A 395 9.60 -18.14 -3.14
CA PHE A 395 9.58 -19.58 -3.40
C PHE A 395 8.95 -20.37 -2.26
N ARG A 396 9.22 -20.01 -1.00
CA ARG A 396 8.63 -20.68 0.16
C ARG A 396 7.11 -20.51 0.24
N ARG A 397 6.56 -19.40 -0.28
CA ARG A 397 5.13 -19.12 -0.24
C ARG A 397 4.38 -19.50 -1.52
N LEU A 398 5.06 -19.86 -2.61
CA LEU A 398 4.39 -20.40 -3.79
C LEU A 398 3.68 -21.72 -3.49
N SER A 399 2.50 -21.92 -4.08
CA SER A 399 1.84 -23.22 -4.11
C SER A 399 2.73 -24.25 -4.82
N TYR A 400 2.50 -25.54 -4.57
CA TYR A 400 3.27 -26.60 -5.23
C TYR A 400 3.21 -26.47 -6.76
N VAL A 401 2.01 -26.21 -7.31
CA VAL A 401 1.80 -26.06 -8.75
C VAL A 401 2.68 -24.95 -9.35
N TYR A 402 2.67 -23.74 -8.78
CA TYR A 402 3.47 -22.65 -9.33
C TYR A 402 4.96 -22.83 -9.07
N PHE A 403 5.33 -23.44 -7.94
CA PHE A 403 6.72 -23.77 -7.65
C PHE A 403 7.30 -24.77 -8.67
N GLU A 404 6.55 -25.78 -9.09
CA GLU A 404 7.01 -26.71 -10.12
C GLU A 404 7.11 -26.05 -11.50
N ARG A 405 6.14 -25.18 -11.86
CA ARG A 405 6.20 -24.41 -13.13
C ARG A 405 7.42 -23.49 -13.22
N TRP A 406 7.98 -23.09 -12.08
CA TRP A 406 9.22 -22.32 -12.03
C TRP A 406 10.43 -23.09 -12.57
N GLU A 407 10.44 -24.41 -12.50
CA GLU A 407 11.52 -25.24 -13.06
C GLU A 407 11.60 -25.07 -14.58
N SER A 408 10.47 -25.28 -15.26
CA SER A 408 10.36 -25.06 -16.71
C SER A 408 10.70 -23.62 -17.09
N LEU A 409 10.23 -22.66 -16.30
CA LEU A 409 10.47 -21.24 -16.54
C LEU A 409 11.96 -20.86 -16.40
N ILE A 410 12.67 -21.34 -15.37
CA ILE A 410 14.09 -21.01 -15.13
C ILE A 410 14.99 -21.46 -16.28
N ASP A 411 14.63 -22.53 -16.98
CA ASP A 411 15.36 -22.97 -18.17
C ASP A 411 15.05 -22.08 -19.38
N HIS A 412 13.80 -21.65 -19.55
CA HIS A 412 13.38 -20.75 -20.64
C HIS A 412 13.88 -19.31 -20.46
N LEU A 413 14.08 -18.86 -19.22
CA LEU A 413 14.43 -17.48 -18.90
C LEU A 413 15.92 -17.14 -19.09
N GLY A 414 16.76 -18.08 -19.54
CA GLY A 414 18.22 -17.86 -19.68
C GLY A 414 18.61 -16.56 -20.39
N ASN A 415 17.92 -16.21 -21.47
CA ASN A 415 18.16 -14.97 -22.23
C ASN A 415 17.44 -13.75 -21.65
N VAL A 416 16.29 -13.94 -20.99
CA VAL A 416 15.40 -12.84 -20.58
C VAL A 416 15.72 -12.33 -19.18
N ILE A 417 16.12 -13.21 -18.26
CA ILE A 417 16.75 -12.83 -16.98
C ILE A 417 18.04 -12.06 -17.26
N THR A 418 18.83 -12.50 -18.25
CA THR A 418 20.02 -11.74 -18.66
C THR A 418 19.63 -10.31 -19.08
N TYR A 419 18.64 -10.07 -19.93
CA TYR A 419 18.31 -8.68 -20.31
C TYR A 419 17.88 -7.75 -19.14
N TYR A 420 17.07 -8.25 -18.19
CA TYR A 420 16.50 -7.41 -17.11
C TYR A 420 17.34 -7.37 -15.82
N PHE A 421 18.17 -8.38 -15.59
CA PHE A 421 19.04 -8.42 -14.41
C PHE A 421 20.46 -7.91 -14.69
N TYR A 422 20.89 -7.85 -15.96
CA TYR A 422 22.29 -7.59 -16.36
C TYR A 422 22.62 -6.12 -16.64
N ARG A 423 21.63 -5.26 -16.93
CA ARG A 423 21.92 -3.89 -17.40
C ARG A 423 22.49 -2.93 -16.34
N ASP A 424 22.72 -3.35 -15.09
CA ASP A 424 23.32 -2.43 -14.10
C ASP A 424 24.00 -3.03 -12.86
N ASP A 425 24.15 -4.36 -12.66
CA ASP A 425 24.44 -4.79 -11.27
C ASP A 425 24.82 -6.27 -11.00
N VAL A 426 25.41 -6.51 -9.80
CA VAL A 426 25.99 -7.74 -9.13
C VAL A 426 25.31 -9.11 -9.36
N LEU A 427 24.18 -9.19 -10.06
CA LEU A 427 23.67 -10.47 -10.55
C LEU A 427 24.33 -10.88 -11.88
N GLY A 428 24.90 -9.99 -12.71
CA GLY A 428 25.77 -10.36 -13.84
C GLY A 428 25.34 -11.62 -14.63
N GLN A 429 26.31 -12.44 -15.07
CA GLN A 429 26.02 -13.77 -15.64
C GLN A 429 25.56 -14.79 -14.57
N ASP A 430 25.82 -14.53 -13.29
CA ASP A 430 25.59 -15.47 -12.17
C ASP A 430 24.21 -15.36 -11.51
N GLY A 431 23.35 -14.46 -11.97
CA GLY A 431 22.09 -14.15 -11.31
C GLY A 431 21.08 -15.27 -11.46
N LEU A 432 21.03 -15.84 -12.67
CA LEU A 432 20.31 -17.06 -12.95
C LEU A 432 20.83 -18.22 -12.10
N LYS A 433 22.15 -18.32 -11.91
CA LYS A 433 22.78 -19.34 -11.06
C LYS A 433 22.34 -19.19 -9.59
N LYS A 434 22.25 -17.95 -9.08
CA LYS A 434 21.73 -17.67 -7.74
C LYS A 434 20.25 -17.98 -7.58
N VAL A 435 19.42 -17.59 -8.55
CA VAL A 435 17.99 -17.94 -8.54
C VAL A 435 17.80 -19.47 -8.59
N ARG A 436 18.57 -20.18 -9.42
CA ARG A 436 18.62 -21.65 -9.45
C ARG A 436 19.03 -22.25 -8.11
N GLU A 437 20.04 -21.67 -7.47
CA GLU A 437 20.52 -22.10 -6.15
C GLU A 437 19.42 -21.96 -5.10
N TRP A 438 18.78 -20.79 -4.99
CA TRP A 438 17.69 -20.56 -4.03
C TRP A 438 16.46 -21.43 -4.31
N TYR A 439 16.11 -21.62 -5.58
CA TYR A 439 15.05 -22.55 -5.99
C TYR A 439 15.37 -23.99 -5.55
N ARG A 440 16.59 -24.47 -5.81
CA ARG A 440 17.04 -25.83 -5.44
C ARG A 440 17.00 -26.03 -3.92
N ILE A 441 17.46 -25.06 -3.13
CA ILE A 441 17.42 -25.11 -1.67
C ILE A 441 15.97 -25.30 -1.18
N GLU A 442 15.02 -24.56 -1.76
CA GLU A 442 13.61 -24.69 -1.40
C GLU A 442 13.01 -26.03 -1.88
N LYS A 443 13.39 -26.52 -3.07
CA LYS A 443 12.96 -27.81 -3.61
C LYS A 443 13.39 -28.96 -2.67
N GLU A 444 14.64 -28.94 -2.21
CA GLU A 444 15.16 -29.91 -1.25
C GLU A 444 14.44 -29.84 0.10
N ARG A 445 14.12 -28.63 0.57
CA ARG A 445 13.37 -28.43 1.82
C ARG A 445 11.95 -29.01 1.73
N ARG A 446 11.26 -28.83 0.60
CA ARG A 446 9.92 -29.38 0.35
C ARG A 446 9.95 -30.91 0.32
N ARG A 447 10.90 -31.50 -0.41
CA ARG A 447 11.08 -32.97 -0.47
C ARG A 447 11.28 -33.59 0.92
N LYS A 448 12.15 -33.01 1.75
CA LYS A 448 12.36 -33.48 3.13
C LYS A 448 11.10 -33.37 3.99
N SER A 449 10.28 -32.35 3.77
CA SER A 449 9.03 -32.17 4.51
C SER A 449 7.98 -33.23 4.14
N GLU A 450 7.94 -33.63 2.86
CA GLU A 450 7.09 -34.71 2.37
C GLU A 450 7.56 -36.09 2.87
N GLU A 451 8.86 -36.36 2.84
CA GLU A 451 9.45 -37.61 3.35
C GLU A 451 9.14 -37.80 4.85
N VAL A 452 9.18 -36.73 5.65
CA VAL A 452 8.83 -36.76 7.09
C VAL A 452 7.33 -37.03 7.31
N LEU A 453 6.46 -36.50 6.45
CA LEU A 453 5.01 -36.73 6.54
C LEU A 453 4.64 -38.16 6.16
N ILE A 454 5.32 -38.75 5.17
CA ILE A 454 5.09 -40.12 4.71
C ILE A 454 5.67 -41.15 5.70
N GLY A 455 6.80 -40.87 6.34
CA GLY A 455 7.40 -41.75 7.35
C GLY A 455 6.72 -41.73 8.72
N ALA A 456 5.77 -40.83 8.95
CA ALA A 456 5.05 -40.65 10.22
C ALA A 456 3.58 -41.12 10.17
N GLY A 457 3.10 -41.57 9.01
CA GLY A 457 1.80 -42.23 8.83
C GLY A 457 1.97 -43.73 8.66
#